data_AF-A0AAE4JPV3-F1
#
_entry.id   AF-A0AAE4JPV3-F1
#
_cell.length_a   1.000
_cell.length_b   1.000
_cell.length_c   1.000
_cell.angle_alpha   90.00
_cell.angle_beta   90.00
_cell.angle_gamma   90.00
#
_symmetry.space_group_name_H-M   'P 1'
#
loop_
_entity.id
_entity.type
_entity.pdbx_description
1 polymer ?
#
loop_
_entity_poly.entity_id
_entity_poly.type
_entity_poly.pdbx_seq_one_letter_code
_entity_poly.pdbx_strand_id
1 'polypeptide(L)'
;MQPGAIAQSLVNKTPVSQITAENRNIFQTAADKFVAVVNSCKTFSTGCSTQKDHNIMKACGALLAQTLVKQECYTEGFTGGCVKQLDMALPDKIFARSETGVPGSASVSRLSALKASECSAQELYDMLSKQLHKPDTAPEMQEKIRAVLEMAEKGADSKSVRGTEFAEIAERYADNIRRDVISDILLADDINNMEHGPVLKMADVIRLRSMKDS
;
A
#
# COMPACT_ATOMS: atom_id res chain seq x y z
N MET A 1 77.89 60.59 -25.23
CA MET A 1 76.48 60.84 -24.90
C MET A 1 75.79 59.50 -24.64
N GLN A 2 75.34 59.24 -23.41
CA GLN A 2 74.20 58.37 -23.09
C GLN A 2 72.91 59.23 -23.20
N PRO A 3 71.68 58.67 -23.12
CA PRO A 3 71.17 57.36 -23.52
C PRO A 3 69.79 57.47 -24.25
N GLY A 4 69.19 56.36 -24.66
CA GLY A 4 67.78 56.31 -25.09
C GLY A 4 67.23 54.89 -25.05
N ALA A 5 66.81 54.45 -23.87
CA ALA A 5 66.18 53.15 -23.64
C ALA A 5 64.87 53.02 -24.45
N ILE A 6 64.76 51.98 -25.28
CA ILE A 6 63.47 51.57 -25.82
C ILE A 6 62.84 50.65 -24.78
N ALA A 7 61.85 51.19 -24.09
CA ALA A 7 61.04 50.50 -23.12
C ALA A 7 60.34 49.29 -23.75
N GLN A 8 60.48 48.14 -23.10
CA GLN A 8 59.65 46.96 -23.33
C GLN A 8 58.19 47.33 -23.03
N SER A 9 57.32 47.39 -24.03
CA SER A 9 55.88 47.32 -23.77
C SER A 9 55.53 45.86 -23.50
N LEU A 10 55.54 45.51 -22.21
CA LEU A 10 54.91 44.31 -21.71
C LEU A 10 53.45 44.35 -22.19
N VAL A 11 53.10 43.44 -23.10
CA VAL A 11 51.70 43.13 -23.42
C VAL A 11 51.03 42.83 -22.09
N ASN A 12 50.16 43.76 -21.65
CA ASN A 12 49.35 43.58 -20.46
C ASN A 12 48.46 42.36 -20.70
N LYS A 13 48.94 41.21 -20.21
CA LYS A 13 48.11 40.04 -19.94
C LYS A 13 46.96 40.53 -19.09
N THR A 14 45.74 40.40 -19.59
CA THR A 14 44.52 40.50 -18.78
C THR A 14 44.72 39.60 -17.56
N PRO A 15 44.68 40.12 -16.31
CA PRO A 15 44.79 39.26 -15.16
C PRO A 15 43.51 38.45 -15.05
N VAL A 16 43.62 37.16 -15.34
CA VAL A 16 42.69 36.13 -14.87
C VAL A 16 42.78 36.12 -13.34
N SER A 17 41.95 36.93 -12.67
CA SER A 17 41.44 36.73 -11.31
C SER A 17 41.05 38.06 -10.66
N GLN A 18 39.88 38.61 -11.01
CA GLN A 18 39.14 39.46 -10.08
C GLN A 18 37.71 38.94 -9.96
N ILE A 19 37.59 37.81 -9.25
CA ILE A 19 36.33 37.50 -8.58
C ILE A 19 36.24 38.53 -7.44
N THR A 20 35.55 39.64 -7.67
CA THR A 20 35.21 40.61 -6.63
C THR A 20 34.42 39.93 -5.51
N ALA A 21 34.48 40.45 -4.29
CA ALA A 21 33.76 39.89 -3.14
C ALA A 21 32.25 39.74 -3.43
N GLU A 22 31.66 40.66 -4.21
CA GLU A 22 30.29 40.56 -4.73
C GLU A 22 30.07 39.32 -5.61
N ASN A 23 30.95 39.04 -6.57
CA ASN A 23 30.82 37.85 -7.42
C ASN A 23 30.91 36.57 -6.58
N ARG A 24 31.81 36.52 -5.60
CA ARG A 24 31.93 35.39 -4.66
C ARG A 24 30.65 35.19 -3.85
N ASN A 25 30.00 36.27 -3.44
CA ASN A 25 28.74 36.25 -2.69
C ASN A 25 27.56 35.77 -3.56
N ILE A 26 27.54 36.14 -4.85
CA ILE A 26 26.54 35.67 -5.82
C ILE A 26 26.70 34.18 -6.10
N PHE A 27 27.93 33.70 -6.31
CA PHE A 27 28.21 32.28 -6.50
C PHE A 27 27.86 31.45 -5.26
N GLN A 28 28.16 31.95 -4.06
CA GLN A 28 27.77 31.30 -2.82
C GLN A 28 26.24 31.25 -2.65
N THR A 29 25.55 32.37 -2.90
CA THR A 29 24.08 32.43 -2.85
C THR A 29 23.43 31.47 -3.87
N ALA A 30 24.02 31.33 -5.06
CA ALA A 30 23.53 30.39 -6.08
C ALA A 30 23.77 28.94 -5.66
N ALA A 31 24.93 28.63 -5.07
CA ALA A 31 25.23 27.31 -4.53
C ALA A 31 24.30 26.95 -3.37
N ASP A 32 24.04 27.88 -2.46
CA ASP A 32 23.15 27.68 -1.32
C ASP A 32 21.69 27.45 -1.79
N LYS A 33 21.24 28.20 -2.81
CA LYS A 33 19.93 27.97 -3.46
C LYS A 33 19.87 26.62 -4.16
N PHE A 34 20.92 26.20 -4.84
CA PHE A 34 20.98 24.88 -5.48
C PHE A 34 20.95 23.75 -4.45
N VAL A 35 21.72 23.87 -3.37
CA VAL A 35 21.71 22.93 -2.25
C VAL A 35 20.34 22.89 -1.58
N ALA A 36 19.67 24.04 -1.41
CA ALA A 36 18.31 24.10 -0.88
C ALA A 36 17.29 23.38 -1.78
N VAL A 37 17.38 23.57 -3.10
CA VAL A 37 16.53 22.86 -4.08
C VAL A 37 16.81 21.36 -4.06
N VAL A 38 18.08 20.95 -4.07
CA VAL A 38 18.47 19.53 -4.00
C VAL A 38 17.97 18.88 -2.71
N ASN A 39 18.14 19.55 -1.57
CA ASN A 39 17.65 19.06 -0.28
C ASN A 39 16.12 19.01 -0.23
N SER A 40 15.43 19.99 -0.83
CA SER A 40 13.97 19.98 -0.96
C SER A 40 13.49 18.81 -1.83
N CYS A 41 14.09 18.60 -3.01
CA CYS A 41 13.80 17.47 -3.88
C CYS A 41 14.09 16.13 -3.20
N LYS A 42 15.19 16.02 -2.46
CA LYS A 42 15.53 14.83 -1.68
C LYS A 42 14.48 14.56 -0.60
N THR A 43 14.06 15.58 0.14
CA THR A 43 13.04 15.46 1.19
C THR A 43 11.69 15.06 0.61
N PHE A 44 11.29 15.67 -0.50
CA PHE A 44 10.06 15.31 -1.21
C PHE A 44 10.11 13.87 -1.76
N SER A 45 11.22 13.49 -2.39
CA SER A 45 11.43 12.15 -2.91
C SER A 45 11.39 11.10 -1.80
N THR A 46 12.02 11.37 -0.65
CA THR A 46 11.96 10.49 0.53
C THR A 46 10.54 10.37 1.08
N GLY A 47 9.80 11.49 1.17
CA GLY A 47 8.39 11.45 1.59
C GLY A 47 7.51 10.62 0.64
N CYS A 48 7.74 10.75 -0.66
CA CYS A 48 7.02 10.00 -1.70
C CYS A 48 7.34 8.49 -1.66
N SER A 49 8.62 8.13 -1.48
CA SER A 49 9.02 6.72 -1.36
C SER A 49 8.45 6.06 -0.10
N THR A 50 8.50 6.73 1.05
CA THR A 50 7.93 6.21 2.30
C THR A 50 6.42 5.99 2.20
N GLN A 51 5.69 6.91 1.57
CA GLN A 51 4.25 6.75 1.36
C GLN A 51 3.94 5.58 0.42
N LYS A 52 4.75 5.40 -0.63
CA LYS A 52 4.61 4.28 -1.57
C LYS A 52 4.85 2.95 -0.88
N ASP A 53 5.93 2.84 -0.09
CA ASP A 53 6.28 1.62 0.63
C ASP A 53 5.20 1.26 1.64
N HIS A 54 4.66 2.25 2.36
CA HIS A 54 3.51 2.06 3.25
C HIS A 54 2.27 1.54 2.53
N ASN A 55 1.99 2.04 1.32
CA ASN A 55 0.84 1.58 0.54
C ASN A 55 1.03 0.16 0.00
N ILE A 56 2.27 -0.21 -0.34
CA ILE A 56 2.61 -1.60 -0.69
C ILE A 56 2.40 -2.50 0.54
N MET A 57 2.87 -2.10 1.73
CA MET A 57 2.64 -2.86 2.98
C MET A 57 1.16 -3.08 3.27
N LYS A 58 0.33 -2.04 3.08
CA LYS A 58 -1.14 -2.14 3.20
C LYS A 58 -1.74 -3.11 2.19
N ALA A 59 -1.35 -3.00 0.92
CA ALA A 59 -1.84 -3.88 -0.13
C ALA A 59 -1.44 -5.35 0.12
N CYS A 60 -0.22 -5.57 0.60
CA CYS A 60 0.24 -6.89 1.04
C CYS A 60 -0.63 -7.44 2.18
N GLY A 61 -0.80 -6.68 3.26
CA GLY A 61 -1.63 -7.13 4.39
C GLY A 61 -3.09 -7.37 4.01
N ALA A 62 -3.67 -6.53 3.15
CA ALA A 62 -5.02 -6.72 2.63
C ALA A 62 -5.14 -8.00 1.77
N LEU A 63 -4.14 -8.28 0.92
CA LEU A 63 -4.13 -9.51 0.13
C LEU A 63 -4.07 -10.75 1.04
N LEU A 64 -3.18 -10.75 2.03
CA LEU A 64 -3.08 -11.86 3.00
C LEU A 64 -4.38 -12.03 3.80
N ALA A 65 -5.02 -10.93 4.21
CA ALA A 65 -6.30 -10.99 4.92
C ALA A 65 -7.42 -11.62 4.06
N GLN A 66 -7.46 -11.32 2.77
CA GLN A 66 -8.47 -11.87 1.89
C GLN A 66 -8.20 -13.31 1.46
N THR A 67 -6.93 -13.73 1.39
CA THR A 67 -6.55 -15.02 0.77
C THR A 67 -6.09 -16.09 1.77
N LEU A 68 -5.61 -15.70 2.96
CA LEU A 68 -5.00 -16.60 3.95
C LEU A 68 -5.66 -16.55 5.31
N VAL A 69 -6.19 -15.39 5.70
CA VAL A 69 -7.06 -15.31 6.86
C VAL A 69 -8.40 -15.90 6.42
N LYS A 70 -8.42 -17.23 6.43
CA LYS A 70 -9.48 -18.10 5.95
C LYS A 70 -10.86 -17.63 6.43
N GLN A 71 -11.89 -18.13 5.74
CA GLN A 71 -13.27 -18.19 6.23
C GLN A 71 -13.39 -18.52 7.73
N GLU A 72 -12.45 -19.30 8.30
CA GLU A 72 -12.28 -19.58 9.74
C GLU A 72 -12.46 -18.36 10.66
N CYS A 73 -12.02 -17.16 10.24
CA CYS A 73 -12.00 -15.98 11.10
C CYS A 73 -13.30 -15.14 11.10
N TYR A 74 -14.17 -15.31 10.11
CA TYR A 74 -15.38 -14.48 9.98
C TYR A 74 -16.62 -15.22 9.49
N THR A 75 -16.50 -16.45 8.98
CA THR A 75 -17.60 -17.21 8.39
C THR A 75 -17.65 -18.67 8.84
N GLU A 76 -16.77 -19.08 9.75
CA GLU A 76 -16.92 -20.34 10.48
C GLU A 76 -17.52 -20.11 11.87
N GLY A 77 -17.84 -21.21 12.57
CA GLY A 77 -18.41 -21.16 13.91
C GLY A 77 -19.77 -20.47 13.95
N PHE A 78 -19.91 -19.50 14.87
CA PHE A 78 -21.18 -18.82 15.12
C PHE A 78 -21.68 -18.03 13.90
N THR A 79 -20.81 -17.21 13.29
CA THR A 79 -21.17 -16.39 12.13
C THR A 79 -21.54 -17.27 10.93
N GLY A 80 -20.79 -18.36 10.71
CA GLY A 80 -21.11 -19.36 9.68
C GLY A 80 -22.44 -20.07 9.90
N GLY A 81 -22.81 -20.32 11.15
CA GLY A 81 -24.13 -20.86 11.50
C GLY A 81 -25.27 -19.92 11.11
N CYS A 82 -25.09 -18.61 11.29
CA CYS A 82 -26.08 -17.59 10.94
C CYS A 82 -26.26 -17.48 9.42
N VAL A 83 -25.14 -17.45 8.67
CA VAL A 83 -25.14 -17.44 7.20
C VAL A 83 -25.91 -18.63 6.63
N LYS A 84 -25.68 -19.84 7.16
CA LYS A 84 -26.38 -21.05 6.73
C LYS A 84 -27.88 -21.01 7.03
N GLN A 85 -28.28 -20.43 8.15
CA GLN A 85 -29.70 -20.29 8.48
C GLN A 85 -30.42 -19.33 7.54
N LEU A 86 -29.74 -18.26 7.12
CA LEU A 86 -30.25 -17.27 6.18
C LEU A 86 -30.07 -17.65 4.69
N ASP A 87 -29.60 -18.87 4.40
CA ASP A 87 -29.31 -19.35 3.04
C ASP A 87 -28.43 -18.38 2.22
N MET A 88 -27.50 -17.70 2.89
CA MET A 88 -26.60 -16.73 2.27
C MET A 88 -25.46 -17.47 1.55
N ALA A 89 -25.24 -17.13 0.29
CA ALA A 89 -24.06 -17.60 -0.45
C ALA A 89 -22.81 -16.82 0.00
N LEU A 90 -21.80 -17.54 0.46
CA LEU A 90 -20.47 -16.99 0.68
C LEU A 90 -19.49 -17.55 -0.34
N PRO A 91 -18.50 -16.76 -0.78
CA PRO A 91 -17.43 -17.30 -1.60
C PRO A 91 -16.64 -18.34 -0.81
N ASP A 92 -16.64 -19.60 -1.28
CA ASP A 92 -15.94 -20.74 -0.67
C ASP A 92 -14.43 -20.51 -0.53
N LYS A 93 -13.85 -19.80 -1.50
CA LYS A 93 -12.44 -19.37 -1.52
C LYS A 93 -12.32 -18.04 -2.25
N ILE A 94 -11.67 -17.07 -1.62
CA ILE A 94 -11.23 -15.86 -2.31
C ILE A 94 -9.83 -16.16 -2.84
N PHE A 95 -9.75 -16.48 -4.12
CA PHE A 95 -8.47 -16.73 -4.76
C PHE A 95 -7.80 -15.40 -5.13
N ALA A 96 -6.51 -15.32 -4.83
CA ALA A 96 -5.65 -14.24 -5.30
C ALA A 96 -5.49 -14.23 -6.82
N ARG A 97 -5.68 -15.40 -7.44
CA ARG A 97 -5.49 -15.64 -8.86
C ARG A 97 -6.70 -16.35 -9.44
N SER A 98 -7.30 -15.74 -10.47
CA SER A 98 -8.40 -16.31 -11.24
C SER A 98 -7.95 -17.61 -11.89
N GLU A 99 -8.70 -18.69 -11.65
CA GLU A 99 -8.47 -19.98 -12.30
C GLU A 99 -8.60 -19.89 -13.83
N THR A 100 -9.39 -18.93 -14.32
CA THR A 100 -9.59 -18.69 -15.76
C THR A 100 -8.50 -17.82 -16.38
N GLY A 101 -7.55 -17.31 -15.58
CA GLY A 101 -6.45 -16.47 -16.04
C GLY A 101 -6.88 -15.07 -16.52
N VAL A 102 -8.17 -14.73 -16.41
CA VAL A 102 -8.69 -13.41 -16.76
C VAL A 102 -8.34 -12.43 -15.63
N PRO A 103 -7.57 -11.36 -15.90
CA PRO A 103 -7.24 -10.35 -14.90
C PRO A 103 -8.49 -9.72 -14.30
N GLY A 104 -8.45 -9.45 -12.99
CA GLY A 104 -9.48 -8.64 -12.33
C GLY A 104 -9.57 -7.26 -12.98
N SER A 105 -10.76 -6.67 -12.97
CA SER A 105 -11.13 -5.51 -13.77
C SER A 105 -10.09 -4.36 -13.78
N ALA A 106 -9.97 -3.69 -14.92
CA ALA A 106 -8.94 -2.70 -15.23
C ALA A 106 -9.14 -1.35 -14.51
N SER A 107 -9.00 -1.30 -13.18
CA SER A 107 -8.86 -0.04 -12.43
C SER A 107 -7.59 -0.02 -11.59
N VAL A 108 -6.46 -0.37 -12.20
CA VAL A 108 -5.14 -0.30 -11.57
C VAL A 108 -4.39 0.91 -12.13
N SER A 109 -4.38 2.01 -11.39
CA SER A 109 -3.50 3.13 -11.78
C SER A 109 -2.71 3.75 -10.64
N ARG A 110 -3.14 3.67 -9.36
CA ARG A 110 -2.40 4.34 -8.28
C ARG A 110 -2.48 3.62 -6.93
N LEU A 111 -1.41 2.91 -6.56
CA LEU A 111 -1.12 2.52 -5.17
C LEU A 111 -1.15 3.73 -4.22
N SER A 112 -0.85 4.94 -4.72
CA SER A 112 -0.83 6.18 -3.94
C SER A 112 -2.21 6.64 -3.43
N ALA A 113 -3.32 6.08 -3.94
CA ALA A 113 -4.69 6.48 -3.60
C ALA A 113 -5.53 5.34 -2.98
N LEU A 114 -4.88 4.26 -2.56
CA LEU A 114 -5.55 2.99 -2.31
C LEU A 114 -6.30 2.96 -0.96
N LYS A 115 -7.63 2.75 -1.02
CA LYS A 115 -8.39 2.20 0.09
C LYS A 115 -8.39 0.69 -0.04
N ALA A 116 -7.43 0.00 0.58
CA ALA A 116 -7.26 -1.44 0.37
C ALA A 116 -8.45 -2.31 0.84
N SER A 117 -9.42 -1.72 1.53
CA SER A 117 -10.70 -2.37 1.89
C SER A 117 -11.66 -2.53 0.71
N GLU A 118 -11.49 -1.76 -0.37
CA GLU A 118 -12.40 -1.76 -1.53
C GLU A 118 -11.88 -2.60 -2.71
N CYS A 119 -10.64 -3.11 -2.65
CA CYS A 119 -10.03 -3.91 -3.71
C CYS A 119 -10.21 -5.40 -3.45
N SER A 120 -10.56 -6.16 -4.49
CA SER A 120 -10.58 -7.63 -4.44
C SER A 120 -9.16 -8.21 -4.34
N ALA A 121 -9.07 -9.46 -3.87
CA ALA A 121 -7.80 -10.18 -3.77
C ALA A 121 -7.08 -10.28 -5.12
N GLN A 122 -7.83 -10.49 -6.20
CA GLN A 122 -7.29 -10.50 -7.56
C GLN A 122 -6.67 -9.15 -7.93
N GLU A 123 -7.36 -8.05 -7.68
CA GLU A 123 -6.86 -6.71 -7.99
C GLU A 123 -5.62 -6.36 -7.17
N LEU A 124 -5.60 -6.76 -5.90
CA LEU A 124 -4.43 -6.60 -5.03
C LEU A 124 -3.24 -7.43 -5.54
N TYR A 125 -3.48 -8.68 -5.91
CA TYR A 125 -2.46 -9.55 -6.50
C TYR A 125 -1.90 -8.98 -7.80
N ASP A 126 -2.76 -8.55 -8.72
CA ASP A 126 -2.34 -7.97 -10.01
C ASP A 126 -1.54 -6.68 -9.82
N MET A 127 -1.94 -5.86 -8.85
CA MET A 127 -1.26 -4.61 -8.55
C MET A 127 0.12 -4.83 -7.92
N LEU A 128 0.23 -5.75 -6.96
CA LEU A 128 1.48 -6.14 -6.33
C LEU A 128 2.42 -6.79 -7.35
N SER A 129 1.91 -7.68 -8.20
CA SER A 129 2.66 -8.29 -9.30
C SER A 129 3.22 -7.25 -10.26
N LYS A 130 2.42 -6.25 -10.66
CA LYS A 130 2.92 -5.13 -11.48
C LYS A 130 3.97 -4.30 -10.74
N GLN A 131 3.80 -4.10 -9.43
CA GLN A 131 4.72 -3.29 -8.62
C GLN A 131 6.07 -3.98 -8.40
N LEU A 132 6.09 -5.31 -8.32
CA LEU A 132 7.31 -6.12 -8.18
C LEU A 132 8.34 -5.81 -9.28
N HIS A 133 7.87 -5.61 -10.51
CA HIS A 133 8.74 -5.41 -11.68
C HIS A 133 9.06 -3.94 -11.98
N LYS A 134 8.60 -2.99 -11.17
CA LYS A 134 8.91 -1.58 -11.40
C LYS A 134 10.33 -1.24 -10.91
N PRO A 135 11.09 -0.46 -11.69
CA PRO A 135 12.47 -0.09 -11.35
C PRO A 135 12.55 0.85 -10.15
N ASP A 136 11.46 1.52 -9.80
CA ASP A 136 11.37 2.47 -8.69
C ASP A 136 10.87 1.80 -7.37
N THR A 137 10.69 0.48 -7.35
CA THR A 137 10.36 -0.27 -6.14
C THR A 137 11.65 -0.61 -5.40
N ALA A 138 11.72 -0.28 -4.11
CA ALA A 138 12.89 -0.63 -3.30
C ALA A 138 13.10 -2.15 -3.26
N PRO A 139 14.36 -2.66 -3.27
CA PRO A 139 14.64 -4.10 -3.25
C PRO A 139 13.98 -4.81 -2.06
N GLU A 140 13.99 -4.18 -0.88
CA GLU A 140 13.29 -4.68 0.31
C GLU A 140 11.79 -4.89 0.04
N MET A 141 11.14 -3.93 -0.62
CA MET A 141 9.72 -4.02 -0.96
C MET A 141 9.46 -5.07 -2.05
N GLN A 142 10.39 -5.30 -2.97
CA GLN A 142 10.28 -6.38 -3.96
C GLN A 142 10.30 -7.76 -3.29
N GLU A 143 11.19 -7.98 -2.31
CA GLU A 143 11.22 -9.23 -1.54
C GLU A 143 9.91 -9.46 -0.77
N LYS A 144 9.41 -8.41 -0.11
CA LYS A 144 8.13 -8.43 0.60
C LYS A 144 6.96 -8.77 -0.31
N ILE A 145 6.88 -8.12 -1.47
CA ILE A 145 5.86 -8.41 -2.47
C ILE A 145 5.96 -9.87 -2.92
N ARG A 146 7.16 -10.37 -3.23
CA ARG A 146 7.36 -11.75 -3.69
C ARG A 146 6.90 -12.77 -2.65
N ALA A 147 7.29 -12.59 -1.40
CA ALA A 147 6.88 -13.46 -0.31
C ALA A 147 5.36 -13.49 -0.13
N VAL A 148 4.70 -12.34 -0.19
CA VAL A 148 3.24 -12.23 -0.05
C VAL A 148 2.50 -12.88 -1.21
N LEU A 149 2.95 -12.66 -2.44
CA LEU A 149 2.35 -13.32 -3.63
C LEU A 149 2.48 -14.85 -3.52
N GLU A 150 3.64 -15.34 -3.10
CA GLU A 150 3.87 -16.78 -2.90
C GLU A 150 2.97 -17.37 -1.80
N MET A 151 2.82 -16.67 -0.67
CA MET A 151 1.90 -17.09 0.40
C MET A 151 0.46 -17.14 -0.10
N ALA A 152 0.01 -16.10 -0.81
CA ALA A 152 -1.32 -15.97 -1.39
C ALA A 152 -1.64 -17.11 -2.40
N GLU A 153 -0.66 -17.53 -3.21
CA GLU A 153 -0.82 -18.64 -4.16
C GLU A 153 -0.88 -20.01 -3.48
N LYS A 154 -0.06 -20.22 -2.45
CA LYS A 154 0.03 -21.51 -1.75
C LYS A 154 -1.15 -21.78 -0.83
N GLY A 155 -2.01 -20.79 -0.57
CA GLY A 155 -3.11 -20.90 0.38
C GLY A 155 -2.60 -21.17 1.79
N ALA A 156 -1.49 -20.53 2.18
CA ALA A 156 -0.93 -20.62 3.52
C ALA A 156 -1.97 -20.28 4.60
N ASP A 157 -1.83 -20.87 5.79
CA ASP A 157 -2.78 -20.64 6.88
C ASP A 157 -2.49 -19.34 7.63
N SER A 158 -3.46 -18.88 8.44
CA SER A 158 -3.32 -17.68 9.28
C SER A 158 -2.10 -17.75 10.23
N LYS A 159 -1.66 -18.96 10.60
CA LYS A 159 -0.44 -19.18 11.40
C LYS A 159 0.82 -18.81 10.64
N SER A 160 0.83 -18.98 9.32
CA SER A 160 1.96 -18.62 8.45
C SER A 160 2.15 -17.10 8.37
N VAL A 161 1.08 -16.32 8.57
CA VAL A 161 1.15 -14.85 8.67
C VAL A 161 1.58 -14.40 10.07
N ARG A 162 1.26 -15.20 11.11
CA ARG A 162 1.56 -14.90 12.51
C ARG A 162 3.07 -14.86 12.75
N GLY A 163 3.59 -13.69 13.12
CA GLY A 163 5.03 -13.46 13.32
C GLY A 163 5.75 -12.85 12.12
N THR A 164 5.02 -12.55 11.03
CA THR A 164 5.52 -11.69 9.95
C THR A 164 5.24 -10.21 10.26
N GLU A 165 5.94 -9.31 9.58
CA GLU A 165 5.67 -7.87 9.63
C GLU A 165 4.28 -7.47 9.11
N PHE A 166 3.56 -8.39 8.45
CA PHE A 166 2.21 -8.16 7.96
C PHE A 166 1.13 -8.58 8.95
N ALA A 167 1.47 -9.25 10.05
CA ALA A 167 0.50 -9.83 10.98
C ALA A 167 -0.54 -8.81 11.47
N GLU A 168 -0.07 -7.67 12.00
CA GLU A 168 -0.98 -6.62 12.51
C GLU A 168 -1.85 -5.99 11.42
N ILE A 169 -1.30 -5.83 10.21
CA ILE A 169 -2.03 -5.24 9.09
C ILE A 169 -3.09 -6.22 8.60
N ALA A 170 -2.72 -7.49 8.40
CA ALA A 170 -3.61 -8.54 7.95
C ALA A 170 -4.73 -8.80 8.97
N GLU A 171 -4.42 -8.81 10.27
CA GLU A 171 -5.42 -8.96 11.34
C GLU A 171 -6.44 -7.82 11.31
N ARG A 172 -5.98 -6.57 11.20
CA ARG A 172 -6.89 -5.41 11.08
C ARG A 172 -7.80 -5.49 9.86
N TYR A 173 -7.29 -5.93 8.72
CA TYR A 173 -8.13 -6.12 7.52
C TYR A 173 -9.12 -7.28 7.71
N ALA A 174 -8.70 -8.38 8.35
CA ALA A 174 -9.58 -9.50 8.65
C ALA A 174 -10.70 -9.12 9.62
N ASP A 175 -10.42 -8.28 10.62
CA ASP A 175 -11.45 -7.74 11.52
C ASP A 175 -12.46 -6.85 10.77
N ASN A 176 -12.01 -6.04 9.81
CA ASN A 176 -12.92 -5.25 8.97
C ASN A 176 -13.81 -6.16 8.12
N ILE A 177 -13.23 -7.18 7.46
CA ILE A 177 -13.99 -8.18 6.69
C ILE A 177 -15.02 -8.88 7.59
N ARG A 178 -14.65 -9.22 8.83
CA ARG A 178 -15.58 -9.79 9.82
C ARG A 178 -16.76 -8.88 10.11
N ARG A 179 -16.51 -7.59 10.34
CA ARG A 179 -17.56 -6.60 10.62
C ARG A 179 -18.49 -6.38 9.43
N ASP A 180 -17.95 -6.42 8.22
CA ASP A 180 -18.74 -6.31 6.98
C ASP A 180 -19.66 -7.53 6.82
N VAL A 181 -19.13 -8.75 6.98
CA VAL A 181 -19.93 -9.99 6.94
C VAL A 181 -21.03 -10.00 8.00
N ILE A 182 -20.71 -9.59 9.24
CA ILE A 182 -21.73 -9.49 10.30
C ILE A 182 -22.81 -8.46 9.94
N SER A 183 -22.42 -7.35 9.30
CA SER A 183 -23.39 -6.34 8.84
C SER A 183 -24.31 -6.88 7.76
N ASP A 184 -23.78 -7.66 6.82
CA ASP A 184 -24.56 -8.32 5.76
C ASP A 184 -25.53 -9.35 6.33
N ILE A 185 -25.12 -10.13 7.34
CA ILE A 185 -25.99 -11.10 8.04
C ILE A 185 -27.14 -10.38 8.74
N LEU A 186 -26.84 -9.30 9.46
CA LEU A 186 -27.87 -8.51 10.16
C LEU A 186 -28.85 -7.88 9.17
N LEU A 187 -28.37 -7.39 8.03
CA LEU A 187 -29.22 -6.86 6.97
C LEU A 187 -30.12 -7.92 6.35
N ALA A 188 -29.57 -9.10 6.06
CA ALA A 188 -30.33 -10.23 5.51
C ALA A 188 -31.40 -10.72 6.50
N ASP A 189 -31.10 -10.79 7.80
CA ASP A 189 -32.09 -11.11 8.83
C ASP A 189 -33.18 -10.03 8.91
N ASP A 190 -32.83 -8.74 8.88
CA ASP A 190 -33.81 -7.64 8.88
C ASP A 190 -34.75 -7.69 7.66
N ILE A 191 -34.23 -7.97 6.45
CA ILE A 191 -35.04 -8.15 5.23
C ILE A 191 -35.98 -9.34 5.39
N ASN A 192 -35.45 -10.49 5.81
CA ASN A 192 -36.23 -11.71 5.95
C ASN A 192 -37.31 -11.57 7.05
N ASN A 193 -37.00 -10.88 8.14
CA ASN A 193 -37.96 -10.55 9.20
C ASN A 193 -39.18 -9.77 8.66
N MET A 194 -38.96 -8.85 7.72
CA MET A 194 -40.04 -8.06 7.12
C MET A 194 -40.91 -8.87 6.15
N GLU A 195 -40.34 -9.83 5.43
CA GLU A 195 -41.03 -10.56 4.35
C GLU A 195 -41.60 -11.93 4.78
N HIS A 196 -40.90 -12.63 5.67
CA HIS A 196 -41.13 -14.05 5.97
C HIS A 196 -41.12 -14.38 7.48
N GLY A 197 -40.74 -13.42 8.32
CA GLY A 197 -40.60 -13.59 9.77
C GLY A 197 -39.20 -14.04 10.21
N PRO A 198 -38.95 -14.19 11.51
CA PRO A 198 -37.61 -14.40 12.04
C PRO A 198 -37.03 -15.77 11.72
N VAL A 199 -35.83 -15.74 11.13
CA VAL A 199 -34.99 -16.90 10.89
C VAL A 199 -33.93 -17.02 11.98
N LEU A 200 -33.22 -15.94 12.30
CA LEU A 200 -32.29 -15.95 13.43
C LEU A 200 -33.03 -15.74 14.75
N LYS A 201 -32.52 -16.34 15.82
CA LYS A 201 -33.02 -16.09 17.18
C LYS A 201 -32.56 -14.70 17.63
N MET A 202 -33.40 -14.00 18.40
CA MET A 202 -33.05 -12.68 18.96
C MET A 202 -31.72 -12.70 19.76
N ALA A 203 -31.42 -13.79 20.47
CA ALA A 203 -30.14 -13.94 21.18
C ALA A 203 -28.92 -13.96 20.22
N ASP A 204 -29.08 -14.56 19.04
CA ASP A 204 -28.04 -14.61 18.01
C ASP A 204 -27.85 -13.22 17.37
N VAL A 205 -28.95 -12.50 17.10
CA VAL A 205 -28.92 -11.11 16.62
C VAL A 205 -28.20 -10.17 17.61
N ILE A 206 -28.48 -10.28 18.91
CA ILE A 206 -27.80 -9.50 19.95
C ILE A 206 -26.30 -9.80 19.95
N ARG A 207 -25.92 -11.08 19.85
CA ARG A 207 -24.52 -11.48 19.80
C ARG A 207 -23.80 -10.96 18.57
N LEU A 208 -24.44 -11.02 17.39
CA LEU A 208 -23.90 -10.46 16.14
C LEU A 208 -23.65 -8.95 16.28
N ARG A 209 -24.61 -8.19 16.82
CA ARG A 209 -24.44 -6.75 17.07
C ARG A 209 -23.25 -6.46 17.99
N SER A 210 -23.09 -7.21 19.09
CA SER A 210 -21.94 -7.07 19.99
C SER A 210 -20.61 -7.39 19.31
N MET A 211 -20.56 -8.39 18.43
CA MET A 211 -19.35 -8.78 17.70
C MET A 211 -18.95 -7.76 16.63
N LYS A 212 -19.93 -7.05 16.04
CA LYS A 212 -19.69 -5.97 15.08
C LYS A 212 -19.01 -4.77 15.73
N ASP A 213 -19.40 -4.44 16.95
CA ASP A 213 -18.90 -3.26 17.69
C ASP A 213 -17.58 -3.52 18.43
N SER A 214 -17.09 -4.77 18.41
CA SER A 214 -15.79 -5.19 18.98
C SER A 214 -14.68 -5.07 17.94
#